data_AF-A0A5B7EN46-F1
#
_entry.id   AF-A0A5B7EN46-F1
#
_cell.length_a   1.000
_cell.length_b   1.000
_cell.length_c   1.000
_cell.angle_alpha   90.00
_cell.angle_beta   90.00
_cell.angle_gamma   90.00
#
_symmetry.space_group_name_H-M   'P 1'
#
loop_
_entity.id
_entity.type
_entity.pdbx_description
1 polymer ?
#
loop_
_entity_poly.entity_id
_entity_poly.type
_entity_poly.pdbx_seq_one_letter_code
_entity_poly.pdbx_strand_id
1 'polypeptide(L)'
;MCLLAVCGVGWSEGRYEPEWKSLDSRPLPPWYDEAKVGIFLHWGVFSVPSFGSEWFWEHWQGSKSQKYVDFMKNNYPPNFSYQDFGPQFTAEFYDPKEWAELFNASGARYVVLTTKHHEGFTLWPSKHSWGWNSLDVGPKRDLLGESVNNYQPDVIWSDGDWEAFDKYWNATHFLAWLFNDSPVNETVVVNDRWGRGIPCHHGSFYTCADNYNPGILQPHKWENCLPVDRHSWGFRREAKLADLHTIHDLLTQLAMTVSCGGNILINVGPTRDGRIVPVMEERLRQMGSWLAINGEAIYGSKPWAHQNDTLTPGHLTVSQLPGRARIQPPSAIL
;
A
#
# COMPACT_ATOMS: atom_id res chain seq x y z
N MET A 1 27.05 29.55 -29.94
CA MET A 1 26.15 28.39 -29.71
C MET A 1 26.93 27.34 -28.93
N CYS A 2 26.79 27.34 -27.60
CA CYS A 2 27.32 26.26 -26.76
C CYS A 2 26.27 25.15 -26.75
N LEU A 3 26.59 24.00 -27.35
CA LEU A 3 25.83 22.78 -27.11
C LEU A 3 26.22 22.24 -25.72
N LEU A 4 25.30 22.38 -24.77
CA LEU A 4 25.30 21.63 -23.53
C LEU A 4 24.97 20.17 -23.86
N ALA A 5 25.94 19.28 -23.68
CA ALA A 5 25.70 17.85 -23.70
C ALA A 5 24.92 17.48 -22.43
N VAL A 6 23.65 17.12 -22.59
CA VAL A 6 22.86 16.46 -21.55
C VAL A 6 23.40 15.03 -21.48
N CYS A 7 24.13 14.70 -20.43
CA CYS A 7 24.43 13.30 -20.10
C CYS A 7 23.11 12.63 -19.68
N GLY A 8 22.43 11.99 -20.63
CA GLY A 8 21.41 11.01 -20.32
C GLY A 8 22.07 9.88 -19.53
N VAL A 9 21.49 9.53 -18.39
CA VAL A 9 21.85 8.32 -17.65
C VAL A 9 21.50 7.14 -18.57
N GLY A 10 22.51 6.52 -19.17
CA GLY A 10 22.34 5.30 -19.94
C GLY A 10 21.89 4.18 -19.02
N TRP A 11 20.72 3.61 -19.30
CA TRP A 11 20.23 2.41 -18.65
C TRP A 11 21.10 1.24 -19.14
N SER A 12 21.40 0.29 -18.26
CA SER A 12 22.18 -0.91 -18.56
C SER A 12 21.75 -1.55 -19.88
N GLU A 13 22.67 -1.68 -20.83
CA GLU A 13 22.45 -2.36 -22.13
C GLU A 13 22.22 -3.89 -22.01
N GLY A 14 22.10 -4.43 -20.79
CA GLY A 14 21.83 -5.85 -20.52
C GLY A 14 20.41 -6.12 -20.03
N ARG A 15 19.76 -7.17 -20.55
CA ARG A 15 18.50 -7.72 -20.02
C ARG A 15 18.69 -8.23 -18.60
N TYR A 16 17.65 -8.15 -17.78
CA TYR A 16 17.64 -8.73 -16.43
C TYR A 16 17.42 -10.24 -16.49
N GLU A 17 18.30 -10.99 -15.85
CA GLU A 17 18.20 -12.45 -15.70
C GLU A 17 17.27 -12.81 -14.52
N PRO A 18 16.63 -14.00 -14.51
CA PRO A 18 15.73 -14.44 -13.45
C PRO A 18 16.47 -14.88 -12.17
N GLU A 19 17.41 -14.06 -11.72
CA GLU A 19 18.20 -14.22 -10.51
C GLU A 19 18.23 -12.90 -9.72
N TRP A 20 18.10 -12.98 -8.40
CA TRP A 20 18.04 -11.80 -7.53
C TRP A 20 19.19 -10.81 -7.73
N LYS A 21 20.42 -11.31 -7.88
CA LYS A 21 21.58 -10.45 -8.14
C LYS A 21 21.43 -9.58 -9.41
N SER A 22 20.79 -10.11 -10.45
CA SER A 22 20.49 -9.34 -11.66
C SER A 22 19.31 -8.41 -11.44
N LEU A 23 18.22 -8.91 -10.86
CA LEU A 23 17.01 -8.11 -10.61
C LEU A 23 17.26 -6.92 -9.68
N ASP A 24 18.01 -7.10 -8.60
CA ASP A 24 18.35 -6.05 -7.63
C ASP A 24 19.35 -5.01 -8.19
N SER A 25 19.98 -5.29 -9.33
CA SER A 25 20.82 -4.31 -10.02
C SER A 25 20.00 -3.25 -10.76
N ARG A 26 18.68 -3.45 -10.88
CA ARG A 26 17.79 -2.49 -11.52
C ARG A 26 17.74 -1.19 -10.71
N PRO A 27 18.03 -0.03 -11.33
CA PRO A 27 17.92 1.25 -10.63
C PRO A 27 16.46 1.52 -10.25
N LEU A 28 16.27 2.11 -9.07
CA LEU A 28 14.95 2.54 -8.64
C LEU A 28 14.46 3.70 -9.54
N PRO A 29 13.26 3.59 -10.15
CA PRO A 29 12.64 4.69 -10.87
C PRO A 29 12.51 5.95 -9.99
N PRO A 30 12.98 7.14 -10.43
CA PRO A 30 13.02 8.34 -9.59
C PRO A 30 11.67 8.75 -9.01
N TRP A 31 10.59 8.58 -9.79
CA TRP A 31 9.23 8.92 -9.37
C TRP A 31 8.86 8.26 -8.03
N TYR A 32 9.29 7.02 -7.80
CA TYR A 32 8.93 6.29 -6.59
C TYR A 32 9.62 6.88 -5.36
N ASP A 33 10.89 7.23 -5.47
CA ASP A 33 11.57 7.91 -4.37
C ASP A 33 11.01 9.33 -4.15
N GLU A 34 10.59 10.03 -5.20
CA GLU A 34 10.05 11.39 -5.10
C GLU A 34 8.60 11.45 -4.57
N ALA A 35 7.83 10.37 -4.76
CA ALA A 35 6.41 10.27 -4.44
C ALA A 35 6.10 10.40 -2.94
N LYS A 36 6.89 9.75 -2.08
CA LYS A 36 6.81 9.71 -0.59
C LYS A 36 5.51 9.19 0.04
N VAL A 37 4.34 9.41 -0.56
CA VAL A 37 3.03 9.15 0.04
C VAL A 37 2.18 8.34 -0.94
N GLY A 38 1.71 7.18 -0.51
CA GLY A 38 0.75 6.34 -1.24
C GLY A 38 -0.48 5.98 -0.41
N ILE A 39 -1.52 5.49 -1.08
CA ILE A 39 -2.72 4.90 -0.45
C ILE A 39 -2.79 3.41 -0.74
N PHE A 40 -3.08 2.61 0.29
CA PHE A 40 -3.39 1.19 0.16
C PHE A 40 -4.89 0.97 0.42
N LEU A 41 -5.50 0.05 -0.32
CA LEU A 41 -6.90 -0.31 -0.20
C LEU A 41 -7.02 -1.81 0.00
N HIS A 42 -7.46 -2.22 1.20
CA HIS A 42 -7.88 -3.59 1.47
C HIS A 42 -9.39 -3.70 1.34
N TRP A 43 -9.82 -4.21 0.19
CA TRP A 43 -11.24 -4.31 -0.18
C TRP A 43 -11.53 -5.66 -0.84
N GLY A 44 -12.53 -6.36 -0.31
CA GLY A 44 -12.88 -7.71 -0.76
C GLY A 44 -14.13 -8.23 -0.07
N VAL A 45 -14.39 -9.53 -0.18
CA VAL A 45 -15.58 -10.15 0.40
C VAL A 45 -15.52 -10.09 1.93
N PHE A 46 -14.34 -10.09 2.53
CA PHE A 46 -14.15 -9.84 3.97
C PHE A 46 -14.72 -8.49 4.46
N SER A 47 -14.90 -7.50 3.57
CA SER A 47 -15.56 -6.24 3.92
C SER A 47 -17.06 -6.42 4.17
N VAL A 48 -17.68 -7.56 3.80
CA VAL A 48 -19.10 -7.87 4.03
C VAL A 48 -19.42 -8.16 5.50
N PRO A 49 -18.77 -9.13 6.18
CA PRO A 49 -18.97 -9.32 7.60
C PRO A 49 -18.45 -8.12 8.42
N SER A 50 -17.48 -7.37 7.90
CA SER A 50 -16.89 -6.16 8.49
C SER A 50 -16.48 -6.34 9.96
N PHE A 51 -15.91 -7.48 10.33
CA PHE A 51 -15.70 -7.86 11.73
C PHE A 51 -14.29 -8.39 11.94
N GLY A 52 -13.60 -7.94 12.98
CA GLY A 52 -12.28 -8.46 13.32
C GLY A 52 -11.16 -8.01 12.38
N SER A 53 -11.09 -8.51 11.14
CA SER A 53 -10.15 -8.08 10.11
C SER A 53 -10.43 -8.69 8.72
N GLU A 54 -9.62 -8.35 7.73
CA GLU A 54 -9.56 -8.99 6.41
C GLU A 54 -9.20 -10.50 6.46
N TRP A 55 -8.68 -10.97 7.59
CA TRP A 55 -8.44 -12.39 7.87
C TRP A 55 -9.68 -13.13 8.37
N PHE A 56 -10.88 -12.55 8.22
CA PHE A 56 -12.14 -13.13 8.70
C PHE A 56 -12.30 -14.61 8.34
N TRP A 57 -12.06 -14.97 7.08
CA TRP A 57 -12.20 -16.35 6.62
C TRP A 57 -11.27 -17.31 7.35
N GLU A 58 -9.97 -16.98 7.46
CA GLU A 58 -9.00 -17.82 8.15
C GLU A 58 -9.32 -17.93 9.64
N HIS A 59 -9.68 -16.81 10.30
CA HIS A 59 -10.05 -16.83 11.71
C HIS A 59 -11.34 -17.61 11.99
N TRP A 60 -12.29 -17.63 11.05
CA TRP A 60 -13.54 -18.37 11.19
C TRP A 60 -13.39 -19.85 10.82
N GLN A 61 -12.80 -20.15 9.67
CA GLN A 61 -12.77 -21.50 9.07
C GLN A 61 -11.44 -22.23 9.27
N GLY A 62 -10.31 -21.52 9.20
CA GLY A 62 -8.98 -22.08 9.38
C GLY A 62 -8.67 -22.33 10.85
N SER A 63 -8.36 -21.28 11.60
CA SER A 63 -8.00 -21.37 13.03
C SER A 63 -9.20 -21.56 13.96
N LYS A 64 -10.42 -21.28 13.49
CA LYS A 64 -11.68 -21.41 14.26
C LYS A 64 -11.67 -20.67 15.59
N SER A 65 -11.19 -19.42 15.56
CA SER A 65 -11.22 -18.52 16.71
C SER A 65 -12.64 -18.34 17.23
N GLN A 66 -12.83 -18.56 18.54
CA GLN A 66 -14.13 -18.55 19.20
C GLN A 66 -14.90 -17.25 18.94
N LYS A 67 -14.21 -16.09 18.93
CA LYS A 67 -14.80 -14.78 18.63
C LYS A 67 -15.54 -14.78 17.27
N TYR A 68 -14.94 -15.36 16.24
CA TYR A 68 -15.50 -15.39 14.88
C TYR A 68 -16.57 -16.47 14.73
N VAL A 69 -16.38 -17.63 15.36
CA VAL A 69 -17.38 -18.71 15.38
C VAL A 69 -18.66 -18.24 16.07
N ASP A 70 -18.56 -17.59 17.22
CA ASP A 70 -19.71 -17.06 17.96
C ASP A 70 -20.40 -15.93 17.19
N PHE A 71 -19.61 -15.03 16.59
CA PHE A 71 -20.14 -14.00 15.72
C PHE A 71 -20.97 -14.61 14.57
N MET A 72 -20.46 -15.65 13.91
CA MET A 72 -21.20 -16.33 12.85
C MET A 72 -22.46 -17.03 13.35
N LYS A 73 -22.36 -17.76 14.46
CA LYS A 73 -23.49 -18.46 15.10
C LYS A 73 -24.61 -17.51 15.53
N ASN A 74 -24.27 -16.32 16.00
CA ASN A 74 -25.23 -15.36 16.55
C ASN A 74 -25.88 -14.47 15.47
N ASN A 75 -25.24 -14.30 14.31
CA ASN A 75 -25.68 -13.30 13.32
C ASN A 75 -26.07 -13.89 11.95
N TYR A 76 -25.78 -15.17 11.68
CA TYR A 76 -26.04 -15.80 10.39
C TYR A 76 -26.78 -17.13 10.54
N PRO A 77 -27.57 -17.56 9.54
CA PRO A 77 -28.33 -18.80 9.60
C PRO A 77 -27.40 -20.03 9.71
N PRO A 78 -27.91 -21.15 10.24
CA PRO A 78 -27.16 -22.41 10.22
C PRO A 78 -26.78 -22.78 8.78
N ASN A 79 -25.59 -23.38 8.61
CA ASN A 79 -25.00 -23.77 7.33
C ASN A 79 -24.58 -22.61 6.41
N PHE A 80 -24.55 -21.36 6.89
CA PHE A 80 -23.98 -20.25 6.15
C PHE A 80 -22.49 -20.51 5.86
N SER A 81 -22.09 -20.39 4.60
CA SER A 81 -20.72 -20.54 4.10
C SER A 81 -20.08 -19.18 3.84
N TYR A 82 -18.76 -19.14 3.69
CA TYR A 82 -18.09 -17.87 3.37
C TYR A 82 -18.48 -17.35 1.99
N GLN A 83 -18.76 -18.26 1.05
CA GLN A 83 -19.16 -17.95 -0.31
C GLN A 83 -20.52 -17.22 -0.36
N ASP A 84 -21.37 -17.41 0.65
CA ASP A 84 -22.66 -16.71 0.76
C ASP A 84 -22.50 -15.21 1.04
N PHE A 85 -21.30 -14.75 1.43
CA PHE A 85 -20.96 -13.33 1.47
C PHE A 85 -20.69 -12.74 0.09
N GLY A 86 -20.25 -13.53 -0.89
CA GLY A 86 -19.90 -13.05 -2.22
C GLY A 86 -21.00 -12.20 -2.87
N PRO A 87 -22.25 -12.69 -2.97
CA PRO A 87 -23.36 -11.90 -3.53
C PRO A 87 -23.70 -10.62 -2.74
N GLN A 88 -23.27 -10.52 -1.47
CA GLN A 88 -23.52 -9.36 -0.62
C GLN A 88 -22.42 -8.29 -0.72
N PHE A 89 -21.31 -8.59 -1.40
CA PHE A 89 -20.30 -7.61 -1.79
C PHE A 89 -20.82 -6.87 -3.03
N THR A 90 -21.52 -5.76 -2.85
CA THR A 90 -22.27 -5.12 -3.95
C THR A 90 -21.52 -4.00 -4.65
N ALA A 91 -20.58 -3.32 -3.96
CA ALA A 91 -19.94 -2.11 -4.47
C ALA A 91 -20.92 -1.05 -5.00
N GLU A 92 -22.12 -0.96 -4.40
CA GLU A 92 -23.24 -0.14 -4.90
C GLU A 92 -22.92 1.36 -4.99
N PHE A 93 -22.11 1.87 -4.06
CA PHE A 93 -21.66 3.25 -3.98
C PHE A 93 -20.18 3.40 -4.40
N TYR A 94 -19.60 2.39 -5.06
CA TYR A 94 -18.25 2.53 -5.59
C TYR A 94 -18.25 3.41 -6.84
N ASP A 95 -17.67 4.60 -6.69
CA ASP A 95 -17.29 5.49 -7.79
C ASP A 95 -15.76 5.67 -7.82
N PRO A 96 -15.06 5.17 -8.86
CA PRO A 96 -13.61 5.34 -8.99
C PRO A 96 -13.19 6.81 -9.09
N LYS A 97 -14.05 7.72 -9.56
CA LYS A 97 -13.72 9.15 -9.63
C LYS A 97 -13.73 9.78 -8.25
N GLU A 98 -14.72 9.46 -7.41
CA GLU A 98 -14.76 9.95 -6.03
C GLU A 98 -13.54 9.45 -5.23
N TRP A 99 -13.15 8.18 -5.44
CA TRP A 99 -11.92 7.64 -4.86
C TRP A 99 -10.68 8.37 -5.38
N ALA A 100 -10.56 8.58 -6.70
CA ALA A 100 -9.46 9.34 -7.30
C ALA A 100 -9.33 10.74 -6.69
N GLU A 101 -10.44 11.45 -6.58
CA GLU A 101 -10.50 12.79 -6.02
C GLU A 101 -10.07 12.80 -4.55
N LEU A 102 -10.53 11.83 -3.75
CA LEU A 102 -10.13 11.70 -2.36
C LEU A 102 -8.63 11.40 -2.22
N PHE A 103 -8.08 10.47 -3.00
CA PHE A 103 -6.66 10.12 -2.92
C PHE A 103 -5.76 11.25 -3.41
N ASN A 104 -6.17 11.97 -4.45
CA ASN A 104 -5.48 13.19 -4.86
C ASN A 104 -5.56 14.27 -3.76
N ALA A 105 -6.74 14.45 -3.15
CA ALA A 105 -6.94 15.40 -2.06
C ALA A 105 -6.20 15.02 -0.78
N SER A 106 -5.74 13.77 -0.62
CA SER A 106 -4.93 13.33 0.51
C SER A 106 -3.43 13.62 0.34
N GLY A 107 -3.01 14.05 -0.85
CA GLY A 107 -1.61 14.23 -1.21
C GLY A 107 -0.90 12.94 -1.64
N ALA A 108 -1.62 11.84 -1.84
CA ALA A 108 -1.00 10.62 -2.35
C ALA A 108 -0.54 10.78 -3.80
N ARG A 109 0.56 10.11 -4.15
CA ARG A 109 1.15 10.11 -5.49
C ARG A 109 1.04 8.75 -6.20
N TYR A 110 0.61 7.72 -5.48
CA TYR A 110 0.33 6.39 -6.01
C TYR A 110 -0.71 5.67 -5.14
N VAL A 111 -1.37 4.67 -5.72
CA VAL A 111 -2.39 3.86 -5.06
C VAL A 111 -2.09 2.38 -5.29
N VAL A 112 -2.24 1.59 -4.24
CA VAL A 112 -2.15 0.13 -4.27
C VAL A 112 -3.52 -0.42 -3.89
N LEU A 113 -4.10 -1.25 -4.75
CA LEU A 113 -5.39 -1.91 -4.50
C LEU A 113 -5.17 -3.41 -4.34
N THR A 114 -5.76 -4.02 -3.32
CA THR A 114 -5.79 -5.48 -3.18
C THR A 114 -6.57 -6.11 -4.33
N THR A 115 -5.86 -6.55 -5.37
CA THR A 115 -6.48 -7.21 -6.52
C THR A 115 -7.05 -8.58 -6.14
N LYS A 116 -6.32 -9.31 -5.29
CA LYS A 116 -6.67 -10.59 -4.68
C LYS A 116 -6.00 -10.65 -3.31
N HIS A 117 -6.78 -10.98 -2.27
CA HIS A 117 -6.27 -11.21 -0.92
C HIS A 117 -6.23 -12.73 -0.61
N HIS A 118 -5.84 -13.11 0.61
CA HIS A 118 -5.69 -14.52 1.03
C HIS A 118 -6.98 -15.36 0.93
N GLU A 119 -8.16 -14.72 0.94
CA GLU A 119 -9.45 -15.40 0.71
C GLU A 119 -9.66 -15.87 -0.74
N GLY A 120 -8.76 -15.49 -1.65
CA GLY A 120 -8.75 -15.95 -3.05
C GLY A 120 -9.77 -15.28 -3.98
N PHE A 121 -10.62 -14.38 -3.47
CA PHE A 121 -11.55 -13.60 -4.30
C PHE A 121 -10.76 -12.58 -5.14
N THR A 122 -11.06 -12.53 -6.43
CA THR A 122 -10.39 -11.62 -7.36
C THR A 122 -11.29 -10.45 -7.74
N LEU A 123 -10.75 -9.23 -7.72
CA LEU A 123 -11.45 -8.01 -8.15
C LEU A 123 -11.47 -7.83 -9.68
N TRP A 124 -11.10 -8.86 -10.42
CA TRP A 124 -11.08 -8.91 -11.89
C TRP A 124 -11.59 -10.27 -12.36
N PRO A 125 -12.05 -10.43 -13.61
CA PRO A 125 -12.57 -11.70 -14.13
C PRO A 125 -11.46 -12.72 -14.43
N SER A 126 -10.81 -13.22 -13.37
CA SER A 126 -9.75 -14.21 -13.47
C SER A 126 -10.30 -15.54 -14.00
N LYS A 127 -9.70 -16.05 -15.08
CA LYS A 127 -9.99 -17.41 -15.58
C LYS A 127 -9.62 -18.51 -14.58
N HIS A 128 -8.74 -18.20 -13.62
CA HIS A 128 -8.28 -19.15 -12.58
C HIS A 128 -9.15 -19.12 -11.32
N SER A 129 -9.92 -18.05 -11.10
CA SER A 129 -10.90 -17.93 -10.00
C SER A 129 -12.32 -17.89 -10.57
N TRP A 130 -12.63 -18.83 -11.46
CA TRP A 130 -13.94 -18.92 -12.11
C TRP A 130 -15.06 -19.05 -11.06
N GLY A 131 -16.09 -18.20 -11.16
CA GLY A 131 -17.19 -18.17 -10.19
C GLY A 131 -16.84 -17.60 -8.81
N TRP A 132 -15.63 -17.09 -8.60
CA TRP A 132 -15.18 -16.43 -7.36
C TRP A 132 -14.39 -15.14 -7.66
N ASN A 133 -15.07 -14.22 -8.33
CA ASN A 133 -14.55 -12.91 -8.72
C ASN A 133 -15.66 -11.86 -8.84
N SER A 134 -15.28 -10.58 -8.89
CA SER A 134 -16.22 -9.44 -8.85
C SER A 134 -17.12 -9.30 -10.08
N LEU A 135 -16.75 -9.90 -11.23
CA LEU A 135 -17.61 -9.92 -12.42
C LEU A 135 -18.65 -11.04 -12.32
N ASP A 136 -18.24 -12.22 -11.85
CA ASP A 136 -19.12 -13.39 -11.73
C ASP A 136 -20.04 -13.34 -10.51
N VAL A 137 -19.62 -12.70 -9.41
CA VAL A 137 -20.33 -12.69 -8.11
C VAL A 137 -20.30 -11.30 -7.48
N GLY A 138 -21.41 -10.88 -6.87
CA GLY A 138 -21.51 -9.59 -6.18
C GLY A 138 -21.66 -8.41 -7.15
N PRO A 139 -20.64 -7.55 -7.35
CA PRO A 139 -20.77 -6.28 -8.06
C PRO A 139 -21.14 -6.37 -9.54
N LYS A 140 -20.86 -7.52 -10.18
CA LYS A 140 -20.97 -7.71 -11.64
C LYS A 140 -20.14 -6.69 -12.43
N ARG A 141 -18.97 -6.35 -11.89
CA ARG A 141 -18.03 -5.34 -12.42
C ARG A 141 -16.59 -5.85 -12.37
N ASP A 142 -15.78 -5.44 -13.34
CA ASP A 142 -14.33 -5.60 -13.31
C ASP A 142 -13.72 -4.42 -12.54
N LEU A 143 -13.69 -4.53 -11.22
CA LEU A 143 -13.28 -3.45 -10.31
C LEU A 143 -11.80 -3.09 -10.48
N LEU A 144 -10.95 -4.09 -10.75
CA LEU A 144 -9.55 -3.88 -11.07
C LEU A 144 -9.38 -3.21 -12.42
N GLY A 145 -10.06 -3.67 -13.46
CA GLY A 145 -9.99 -3.05 -14.80
C GLY A 145 -10.41 -1.58 -14.77
N GLU A 146 -11.49 -1.25 -14.06
CA GLU A 146 -11.89 0.13 -13.82
C GLU A 146 -10.80 0.92 -13.07
N SER A 147 -10.18 0.33 -12.04
CA SER A 147 -9.10 0.97 -11.28
C SER A 147 -7.85 1.21 -12.12
N VAL A 148 -7.42 0.23 -12.91
CA VAL A 148 -6.23 0.34 -13.79
C VAL A 148 -6.42 1.45 -14.83
N ASN A 149 -7.59 1.51 -15.46
CA ASN A 149 -7.88 2.53 -16.47
C ASN A 149 -7.92 3.95 -15.90
N ASN A 150 -8.30 4.11 -14.62
CA ASN A 150 -8.37 5.42 -13.97
C ASN A 150 -7.05 5.82 -13.27
N TYR A 151 -6.32 4.86 -12.71
CA TYR A 151 -5.16 5.13 -11.84
C TYR A 151 -3.80 4.77 -12.44
N GLN A 152 -3.75 3.98 -13.53
CA GLN A 152 -2.52 3.57 -14.22
C GLN A 152 -1.40 3.12 -13.27
N PRO A 153 -1.54 1.97 -12.58
CA PRO A 153 -0.66 1.59 -11.49
C PRO A 153 0.76 1.25 -11.95
N ASP A 154 1.75 1.87 -11.32
CA ASP A 154 3.19 1.58 -11.50
C ASP A 154 3.79 0.77 -10.33
N VAL A 155 2.96 0.24 -9.42
CA VAL A 155 3.40 -0.58 -8.27
C VAL A 155 2.79 -1.97 -8.37
N ILE A 156 3.63 -3.00 -8.29
CA ILE A 156 3.18 -4.38 -8.04
C ILE A 156 3.62 -4.77 -6.64
N TRP A 157 2.64 -4.92 -5.75
CA TRP A 157 2.84 -5.19 -4.33
C TRP A 157 2.39 -6.63 -4.03
N SER A 158 3.33 -7.53 -3.74
CA SER A 158 3.03 -8.93 -3.40
C SER A 158 2.94 -9.13 -1.88
N ASP A 159 2.21 -10.17 -1.46
CA ASP A 159 2.12 -10.58 -0.05
C ASP A 159 1.95 -12.10 0.06
N GLY A 160 2.02 -12.63 1.29
CA GLY A 160 1.93 -14.08 1.52
C GLY A 160 3.26 -14.81 1.34
N ASP A 161 4.38 -14.09 1.46
CA ASP A 161 5.72 -14.61 1.25
C ASP A 161 6.07 -15.76 2.22
N TRP A 162 5.44 -15.82 3.40
CA TRP A 162 5.61 -16.90 4.36
C TRP A 162 5.12 -18.26 3.83
N GLU A 163 4.21 -18.31 2.85
CA GLU A 163 3.60 -19.56 2.37
C GLU A 163 4.59 -20.45 1.63
N ALA A 164 5.46 -19.87 0.80
CA ALA A 164 6.44 -20.63 0.02
C ALA A 164 7.65 -19.79 -0.40
N PHE A 165 8.73 -20.46 -0.80
CA PHE A 165 9.91 -19.80 -1.35
C PHE A 165 9.62 -19.20 -2.73
N ASP A 166 10.39 -18.18 -3.11
CA ASP A 166 10.38 -17.52 -4.43
C ASP A 166 10.40 -18.49 -5.62
N LYS A 167 11.16 -19.58 -5.51
CA LYS A 167 11.26 -20.64 -6.53
C LYS A 167 9.94 -21.37 -6.77
N TYR A 168 9.12 -21.55 -5.74
CA TYR A 168 7.81 -22.21 -5.88
C TYR A 168 6.86 -21.34 -6.72
N TRP A 169 6.89 -20.03 -6.48
CA TRP A 169 6.07 -19.06 -7.22
C TRP A 169 6.63 -18.68 -8.59
N ASN A 170 7.83 -19.14 -8.91
CA ASN A 170 8.58 -18.71 -10.09
C ASN A 170 8.75 -17.18 -10.14
N ALA A 171 8.93 -16.56 -8.97
CA ALA A 171 8.87 -15.11 -8.81
C ALA A 171 9.94 -14.38 -9.63
N THR A 172 11.18 -14.87 -9.63
CA THR A 172 12.29 -14.22 -10.35
C THR A 172 12.10 -14.24 -11.86
N HIS A 173 11.46 -15.27 -12.43
CA HIS A 173 11.10 -15.30 -13.84
C HIS A 173 10.02 -14.28 -14.19
N PHE A 174 9.01 -14.15 -13.33
CA PHE A 174 8.00 -13.11 -13.51
C PHE A 174 8.61 -11.71 -13.43
N LEU A 175 9.48 -11.46 -12.45
CA LEU A 175 10.16 -10.17 -12.28
C LEU A 175 11.11 -9.86 -13.45
N ALA A 176 11.82 -10.86 -13.97
CA ALA A 176 12.66 -10.69 -15.16
C ALA A 176 11.82 -10.29 -16.39
N TRP A 177 10.67 -10.94 -16.62
CA TRP A 177 9.74 -10.50 -17.68
C TRP A 177 9.22 -9.09 -17.41
N LEU A 178 8.84 -8.80 -16.16
CA LEU A 178 8.29 -7.50 -15.76
C LEU A 178 9.27 -6.36 -16.07
N PHE A 179 10.55 -6.54 -15.74
CA PHE A 179 11.58 -5.51 -15.93
C PHE A 179 12.15 -5.46 -17.35
N ASN A 180 11.94 -6.48 -18.18
CA ASN A 180 12.45 -6.48 -19.55
C ASN A 180 11.36 -6.13 -20.57
N ASP A 181 10.21 -6.79 -20.50
CA ASP A 181 9.27 -6.88 -21.62
C ASP A 181 7.89 -6.29 -21.30
N SER A 182 7.59 -5.98 -20.04
CA SER A 182 6.30 -5.39 -19.70
C SER A 182 6.17 -3.94 -20.22
N PRO A 183 4.95 -3.46 -20.51
CA PRO A 183 4.73 -2.08 -20.95
C PRO A 183 5.11 -1.00 -19.92
N VAL A 184 5.35 -1.40 -18.66
CA VAL A 184 5.71 -0.54 -17.53
C VAL A 184 7.13 -0.83 -17.04
N ASN A 185 7.95 -1.53 -17.82
CA ASN A 185 9.30 -1.97 -17.43
C ASN A 185 10.22 -0.83 -16.95
N GLU A 186 10.03 0.39 -17.45
CA GLU A 186 10.79 1.59 -17.05
C GLU A 186 10.27 2.21 -15.73
N THR A 187 8.98 2.09 -15.43
CA THR A 187 8.36 2.79 -14.29
C THR A 187 8.05 1.87 -13.12
N VAL A 188 7.81 0.58 -13.36
CA VAL A 188 7.30 -0.33 -12.34
C VAL A 188 8.25 -0.52 -11.17
N VAL A 189 7.70 -0.61 -9.97
CA VAL A 189 8.43 -1.01 -8.76
C VAL A 189 7.76 -2.20 -8.08
N VAL A 190 8.56 -3.01 -7.40
CA VAL A 190 8.10 -4.17 -6.63
C VAL A 190 8.62 -4.13 -5.20
N ASN A 191 7.82 -4.60 -4.26
CA ASN A 191 8.24 -4.75 -2.86
C ASN A 191 9.13 -6.01 -2.67
N ASP A 192 9.39 -6.38 -1.42
CA ASP A 192 10.30 -7.44 -0.99
C ASP A 192 9.58 -8.72 -0.51
N ARG A 193 8.31 -8.92 -0.85
CA ARG A 193 7.49 -10.04 -0.35
C ARG A 193 7.22 -11.10 -1.41
N TRP A 194 8.26 -11.54 -2.11
CA TRP A 194 8.16 -12.50 -3.22
C TRP A 194 8.40 -13.96 -2.83
N GLY A 195 8.60 -14.23 -1.53
CA GLY A 195 8.75 -15.57 -0.97
C GLY A 195 9.51 -15.58 0.35
N ARG A 196 9.57 -16.74 1.01
CA ARG A 196 10.25 -16.88 2.30
C ARG A 196 11.71 -16.46 2.22
N GLY A 197 12.14 -15.60 3.13
CA GLY A 197 13.51 -15.12 3.22
C GLY A 197 13.88 -14.02 2.22
N ILE A 198 12.89 -13.49 1.49
CA ILE A 198 13.05 -12.35 0.59
C ILE A 198 12.89 -10.98 1.30
N PRO A 199 12.00 -10.82 2.31
CA PRO A 199 11.85 -9.53 2.98
C PRO A 199 13.17 -8.98 3.55
N CYS A 200 13.39 -7.67 3.42
CA CYS A 200 14.63 -6.95 3.71
C CYS A 200 15.88 -7.38 2.90
N HIS A 201 15.74 -8.22 1.87
CA HIS A 201 16.87 -8.74 1.11
C HIS A 201 16.83 -8.40 -0.38
N HIS A 202 15.65 -8.39 -1.00
CA HIS A 202 15.50 -8.19 -2.44
C HIS A 202 14.28 -7.33 -2.79
N GLY A 203 14.19 -6.90 -4.05
CA GLY A 203 13.08 -6.09 -4.55
C GLY A 203 13.46 -4.61 -4.73
N SER A 204 12.59 -3.84 -5.39
CA SER A 204 12.88 -2.42 -5.65
C SER A 204 12.86 -1.56 -4.38
N PHE A 205 12.07 -1.97 -3.38
CA PHE A 205 12.05 -1.36 -2.06
C PHE A 205 11.67 -2.38 -0.99
N TYR A 206 12.10 -2.15 0.24
CA TYR A 206 11.83 -3.04 1.36
C TYR A 206 10.60 -2.62 2.15
N THR A 207 9.77 -3.59 2.51
CA THR A 207 8.71 -3.44 3.49
C THR A 207 9.05 -4.20 4.75
N CYS A 208 9.85 -5.27 4.70
CA CYS A 208 10.36 -6.05 5.83
C CYS A 208 9.31 -6.75 6.71
N ALA A 209 8.37 -5.99 7.25
CA ALA A 209 7.24 -6.42 8.08
C ALA A 209 6.12 -5.37 8.00
N ASP A 210 4.95 -5.69 8.55
CA ASP A 210 3.87 -4.72 8.69
C ASP A 210 4.28 -3.57 9.62
N ASN A 211 3.91 -2.33 9.26
CA ASN A 211 4.29 -1.11 10.00
C ASN A 211 5.81 -0.94 10.18
N TYR A 212 6.60 -1.45 9.25
CA TYR A 212 8.06 -1.32 9.33
C TYR A 212 8.46 0.15 9.32
N ASN A 213 9.03 0.60 10.43
CA ASN A 213 9.61 1.93 10.59
C ASN A 213 10.91 1.82 11.41
N PRO A 214 12.08 1.77 10.75
CA PRO A 214 13.35 1.52 11.42
C PRO A 214 13.82 2.67 12.30
N GLY A 215 13.25 3.88 12.15
CA GLY A 215 13.65 5.07 12.92
C GLY A 215 15.08 5.57 12.66
N ILE A 216 15.78 4.94 11.71
CA ILE A 216 17.13 5.29 11.26
C ILE A 216 17.20 5.20 9.73
N LEU A 217 18.09 5.99 9.13
CA LEU A 217 18.33 5.97 7.69
C LEU A 217 18.76 4.58 7.21
N GLN A 218 18.05 4.05 6.21
CA GLN A 218 18.39 2.78 5.57
C GLN A 218 19.23 2.99 4.31
N PRO A 219 20.14 2.05 3.98
CA PRO A 219 20.92 2.10 2.74
C PRO A 219 20.12 1.76 1.49
N HIS A 220 19.01 1.02 1.64
CA HIS A 220 18.10 0.65 0.57
C HIS A 220 16.77 1.38 0.72
N LYS A 221 16.08 1.67 -0.39
CA LYS A 221 14.74 2.26 -0.35
C LYS A 221 13.79 1.32 0.39
N TRP A 222 12.89 1.90 1.19
CA TRP A 222 11.90 1.16 1.94
C TRP A 222 10.56 1.91 1.99
N GLU A 223 9.51 1.19 2.38
CA GLU A 223 8.15 1.69 2.49
C GLU A 223 7.51 1.24 3.81
N ASN A 224 6.91 2.19 4.54
CA ASN A 224 6.11 1.98 5.74
C ASN A 224 4.64 1.80 5.34
N CYS A 225 4.14 0.57 5.29
CA CYS A 225 2.70 0.33 5.16
C CYS A 225 2.02 0.45 6.53
N LEU A 226 1.03 1.35 6.64
CA LEU A 226 0.38 1.68 7.91
C LEU A 226 -1.14 1.86 7.72
N PRO A 227 -2.00 1.07 8.38
CA PRO A 227 -3.44 1.28 8.34
C PRO A 227 -3.91 2.43 9.23
N VAL A 228 -4.97 3.12 8.79
CA VAL A 228 -5.67 4.10 9.64
C VAL A 228 -6.31 3.42 10.85
N ASP A 229 -6.84 2.20 10.70
CA ASP A 229 -7.29 1.36 11.80
C ASP A 229 -6.11 0.57 12.38
N ARG A 230 -5.80 0.76 13.66
CA ARG A 230 -4.64 0.15 14.34
C ARG A 230 -4.71 -1.37 14.41
N HIS A 231 -5.87 -1.96 14.14
CA HIS A 231 -6.13 -3.38 14.36
C HIS A 231 -6.45 -4.17 13.09
N SER A 232 -6.64 -3.51 11.94
CA SER A 232 -6.96 -4.20 10.69
C SER A 232 -6.66 -3.37 9.46
N TRP A 233 -6.34 -4.05 8.37
CA TRP A 233 -6.25 -3.47 7.05
C TRP A 233 -7.66 -3.32 6.42
N GLY A 234 -8.50 -4.35 6.55
CA GLY A 234 -9.89 -4.34 6.10
C GLY A 234 -10.84 -3.50 6.96
N PHE A 235 -12.04 -3.23 6.43
CA PHE A 235 -13.06 -2.47 7.16
C PHE A 235 -13.65 -3.23 8.35
N ARG A 236 -13.67 -2.60 9.54
CA ARG A 236 -14.36 -3.11 10.73
C ARG A 236 -15.48 -2.18 11.15
N ARG A 237 -16.72 -2.67 11.19
CA ARG A 237 -17.88 -1.91 11.70
C ARG A 237 -17.87 -1.73 13.22
N GLU A 238 -17.06 -2.53 13.92
CA GLU A 238 -16.89 -2.49 15.37
C GLU A 238 -15.78 -1.54 15.82
N ALA A 239 -15.04 -0.94 14.89
CA ALA A 239 -13.97 0.00 15.20
C ALA A 239 -14.51 1.22 15.94
N LYS A 240 -13.80 1.61 17.01
CA LYS A 240 -14.06 2.85 17.75
C LYS A 240 -13.07 3.93 17.30
N LEU A 241 -13.40 5.19 17.55
CA LEU A 241 -12.49 6.30 17.23
C LEU A 241 -11.09 6.14 17.86
N ALA A 242 -11.02 5.57 19.07
CA ALA A 242 -9.75 5.29 19.76
C ALA A 242 -8.91 4.18 19.09
N ASP A 243 -9.54 3.32 18.28
CA ASP A 243 -8.85 2.28 17.52
C ASP A 243 -8.20 2.86 16.25
N LEU A 244 -8.54 4.09 15.88
CA LEU A 244 -8.02 4.75 14.69
C LEU A 244 -6.81 5.62 15.05
N HIS A 245 -5.84 5.67 14.15
CA HIS A 245 -4.79 6.68 14.24
C HIS A 245 -5.40 8.09 14.15
N THR A 246 -4.94 8.97 15.03
CA THR A 246 -5.25 10.39 14.91
C THR A 246 -4.48 10.96 13.73
N ILE A 247 -4.90 12.12 13.21
CA ILE A 247 -4.10 12.81 12.20
C ILE A 247 -2.68 13.13 12.71
N HIS A 248 -2.54 13.45 14.00
CA HIS A 248 -1.23 13.70 14.60
C HIS A 248 -0.34 12.46 14.50
N ASP A 249 -0.87 11.26 14.78
CA ASP A 249 -0.13 10.01 14.66
C ASP A 249 0.31 9.76 13.21
N LEU A 250 -0.61 9.93 12.25
CA LEU A 250 -0.33 9.69 10.82
C LEU A 250 0.74 10.66 10.29
N LEU A 251 0.63 11.95 10.61
CA LEU A 251 1.63 12.96 10.22
C LEU A 251 2.99 12.73 10.90
N THR A 252 3.00 12.26 12.14
CA THR A 252 4.23 11.89 12.84
C THR A 252 4.91 10.71 12.14
N GLN A 253 4.15 9.67 11.79
CA GLN A 253 4.68 8.52 11.05
C GLN A 253 5.20 8.94 9.67
N LEU A 254 4.45 9.75 8.93
CA LEU A 254 4.89 10.32 7.65
C LEU A 254 6.23 11.05 7.77
N ALA A 255 6.35 11.98 8.73
CA ALA A 255 7.56 12.76 8.94
C ALA A 255 8.77 11.87 9.30
N MET A 256 8.58 10.91 10.22
CA MET A 256 9.62 9.95 10.63
C MET A 256 10.09 9.10 9.45
N THR A 257 9.14 8.54 8.71
CA THR A 257 9.41 7.69 7.55
C THR A 257 10.20 8.44 6.48
N VAL A 258 9.76 9.65 6.09
CA VAL A 258 10.42 10.45 5.07
C VAL A 258 11.82 10.90 5.52
N SER A 259 11.98 11.31 6.79
CA SER A 259 13.30 11.68 7.32
C SER A 259 14.32 10.54 7.26
N CYS A 260 13.85 9.30 7.36
CA CYS A 260 14.66 8.08 7.31
C CYS A 260 14.72 7.46 5.90
N GLY A 261 14.24 8.17 4.87
CA GLY A 261 14.36 7.79 3.46
C GLY A 261 13.26 6.88 2.92
N GLY A 262 12.25 6.57 3.73
CA GLY A 262 11.13 5.73 3.33
C GLY A 262 10.05 6.48 2.55
N ASN A 263 9.17 5.72 1.91
CA ASN A 263 7.82 6.17 1.57
C ASN A 263 6.83 5.68 2.63
N ILE A 264 5.71 6.37 2.81
CA ILE A 264 4.60 5.87 3.63
C ILE A 264 3.43 5.49 2.73
N LEU A 265 2.82 4.33 3.02
CA LEU A 265 1.69 3.77 2.32
C LEU A 265 0.54 3.62 3.31
N ILE A 266 -0.39 4.58 3.28
CA ILE A 266 -1.50 4.67 4.24
C ILE A 266 -2.66 3.79 3.77
N ASN A 267 -3.02 2.79 4.57
CA ASN A 267 -4.14 1.92 4.25
C ASN A 267 -5.48 2.47 4.76
N VAL A 268 -6.51 2.37 3.91
CA VAL A 268 -7.92 2.47 4.31
C VAL A 268 -8.68 1.22 3.87
N GLY A 269 -9.66 0.80 4.66
CA GLY A 269 -10.54 -0.33 4.35
C GLY A 269 -11.93 0.17 3.92
N PRO A 270 -12.30 0.08 2.62
CA PRO A 270 -13.63 0.45 2.17
C PRO A 270 -14.70 -0.56 2.63
N THR A 271 -15.94 -0.08 2.78
CA THR A 271 -17.12 -0.90 3.10
C THR A 271 -17.49 -1.83 1.94
N ARG A 272 -18.29 -2.87 2.20
CA ARG A 272 -18.78 -3.79 1.14
C ARG A 272 -19.52 -3.13 -0.02
N ASP A 273 -20.08 -1.96 0.22
CA ASP A 273 -20.81 -1.17 -0.78
C ASP A 273 -19.93 -0.09 -1.43
N GLY A 274 -18.62 -0.05 -1.16
CA GLY A 274 -17.66 0.78 -1.90
C GLY A 274 -17.38 2.17 -1.32
N ARG A 275 -17.83 2.46 -0.08
CA ARG A 275 -17.58 3.75 0.57
C ARG A 275 -16.33 3.70 1.43
N ILE A 276 -15.60 4.80 1.44
CA ILE A 276 -14.63 5.09 2.50
C ILE A 276 -15.38 5.85 3.58
N VAL A 277 -15.41 5.32 4.80
CA VAL A 277 -16.23 5.91 5.86
C VAL A 277 -15.74 7.32 6.23
N PRO A 278 -16.64 8.24 6.65
CA PRO A 278 -16.29 9.64 6.85
C PRO A 278 -15.07 9.89 7.75
N VAL A 279 -14.86 9.07 8.77
CA VAL A 279 -13.69 9.20 9.66
C VAL A 279 -12.36 8.87 8.96
N MET A 280 -12.34 7.90 8.04
CA MET A 280 -11.16 7.60 7.25
C MET A 280 -10.94 8.67 6.18
N GLU A 281 -12.02 9.12 5.52
CA GLU A 281 -11.98 10.25 4.58
C GLU A 281 -11.43 11.52 5.25
N GLU A 282 -11.90 11.84 6.46
CA GLU A 282 -11.42 12.98 7.24
C GLU A 282 -9.91 12.89 7.49
N ARG A 283 -9.38 11.73 7.90
CA ARG A 283 -7.92 11.55 8.11
C ARG A 283 -7.13 11.78 6.83
N LEU A 284 -7.60 11.26 5.71
CA LEU A 284 -6.97 11.46 4.41
C LEU A 284 -6.97 12.93 3.99
N ARG A 285 -8.10 13.64 4.11
CA ARG A 285 -8.19 15.06 3.77
C ARG A 285 -7.37 15.95 4.71
N GLN A 286 -7.32 15.63 6.00
CA GLN A 286 -6.50 16.33 6.97
C GLN A 286 -4.99 16.18 6.63
N MET A 287 -4.57 14.98 6.22
CA MET A 287 -3.21 14.73 5.75
C MET A 287 -2.89 15.57 4.51
N GLY A 288 -3.81 15.58 3.53
CA GLY A 288 -3.66 16.39 2.33
C GLY A 288 -3.62 17.90 2.60
N SER A 289 -4.43 18.39 3.54
CA SER A 289 -4.42 19.79 3.96
C SER A 289 -3.07 20.20 4.54
N TRP A 290 -2.45 19.31 5.34
CA TRP A 290 -1.11 19.55 5.87
C TRP A 290 -0.03 19.47 4.78
N LEU A 291 -0.13 18.51 3.85
CA LEU A 291 0.78 18.34 2.71
C LEU A 291 0.67 19.46 1.68
N ALA A 292 -0.48 20.11 1.54
CA ALA A 292 -0.64 21.28 0.68
C ALA A 292 0.23 22.47 1.14
N ILE A 293 0.49 22.56 2.45
CA ILE A 293 1.32 23.61 3.06
C ILE A 293 2.79 23.16 3.17
N ASN A 294 3.03 21.92 3.61
CA ASN A 294 4.35 21.41 3.99
C ASN A 294 4.97 20.46 2.95
N GLY A 295 4.28 20.22 1.83
CA GLY A 295 4.65 19.20 0.85
C GLY A 295 6.00 19.42 0.20
N GLU A 296 6.49 20.66 0.12
CA GLU A 296 7.83 20.98 -0.37
C GLU A 296 8.93 20.31 0.48
N ALA A 297 8.73 20.19 1.79
CA ALA A 297 9.64 19.49 2.68
C ALA A 297 9.49 17.96 2.61
N ILE A 298 8.50 17.44 1.89
CA ILE A 298 8.20 16.02 1.77
C ILE A 298 8.59 15.51 0.39
N TYR A 299 7.88 15.93 -0.65
CA TYR A 299 8.02 15.40 -2.01
C TYR A 299 9.40 15.72 -2.59
N GLY A 300 10.04 14.74 -3.22
CA GLY A 300 11.38 14.88 -3.79
C GLY A 300 12.52 15.13 -2.79
N SER A 301 12.23 15.21 -1.48
CA SER A 301 13.25 15.38 -0.45
C SER A 301 14.19 14.18 -0.35
N LYS A 302 15.40 14.42 0.15
CA LYS A 302 16.37 13.37 0.48
C LYS A 302 16.68 13.42 1.98
N PRO A 303 16.89 12.28 2.65
CA PRO A 303 17.31 12.26 4.05
C PRO A 303 18.55 13.12 4.30
N TRP A 304 18.54 13.91 5.39
CA TRP A 304 19.75 14.63 5.82
C TRP A 304 20.76 13.66 6.45
N ALA A 305 22.01 14.10 6.67
CA ALA A 305 23.03 13.28 7.34
C ALA A 305 22.68 12.92 8.81
N HIS A 306 21.77 13.68 9.42
CA HIS A 306 21.22 13.43 10.75
C HIS A 306 19.70 13.50 10.66
N GLN A 307 19.01 12.47 11.17
CA GLN A 307 17.55 12.35 11.10
C GLN A 307 16.85 13.09 12.24
N ASN A 308 17.47 13.10 13.42
CA ASN A 308 16.89 13.63 14.65
C ASN A 308 17.73 14.80 15.19
N ASP A 309 17.08 15.91 15.52
CA ASP A 309 17.73 17.06 16.15
C ASP A 309 17.85 16.82 17.67
N THR A 310 19.08 16.63 18.16
CA THR A 310 19.34 16.43 19.59
C THR A 310 19.14 17.69 20.43
N LEU A 311 19.06 18.87 19.80
CA LEU A 311 18.85 20.16 20.48
C LEU A 311 17.37 20.53 20.58
N THR A 312 16.52 20.00 19.71
CA THR A 312 15.09 20.30 19.67
C THR A 312 14.28 19.01 19.61
N PRO A 313 13.93 18.40 20.77
CA PRO A 313 13.20 17.14 20.81
C PRO A 313 11.94 17.18 19.95
N GLY A 314 11.81 16.21 19.04
CA GLY A 314 10.68 16.10 18.11
C GLY A 314 10.95 16.66 16.72
N HIS A 315 11.99 17.46 16.48
CA HIS A 315 12.29 17.94 15.12
C HIS A 315 13.00 16.89 14.28
N LEU A 316 12.48 16.67 13.06
CA LEU A 316 13.04 15.75 12.07
C LEU A 316 13.59 16.54 10.88
N THR A 317 14.72 16.09 10.33
CA THR A 317 15.45 16.84 9.29
C THR A 317 15.59 16.09 7.99
N VAL A 318 15.41 16.82 6.89
CA VAL A 318 15.60 16.37 5.50
C VAL A 318 16.41 17.42 4.72
N SER A 319 17.09 16.98 3.67
CA SER A 319 17.72 17.86 2.68
C SER A 319 16.76 18.08 1.51
N GLN A 320 16.59 19.36 1.16
CA GLN A 320 16.17 19.78 -0.17
C GLN A 320 17.41 20.39 -0.87
N LEU A 321 17.53 20.26 -2.18
CA LEU A 321 18.62 20.88 -2.96
C LEU A 321 18.71 22.41 -2.68
N PRO A 322 19.89 23.03 -2.79
CA PRO A 322 20.72 23.39 -1.64
C PRO A 322 20.03 24.38 -0.68
N GLY A 323 19.33 23.85 0.32
CA GLY A 323 18.77 24.61 1.45
C GLY A 323 18.16 23.64 2.46
N ARG A 324 18.54 23.74 3.74
CA ARG A 324 18.04 22.82 4.78
C ARG A 324 16.53 23.02 4.97
N ALA A 325 15.74 21.95 4.84
CA ALA A 325 14.32 21.95 5.18
C ALA A 325 14.09 21.20 6.50
N ARG A 326 13.27 21.75 7.39
CA ARG A 326 12.90 21.11 8.66
C ARG A 326 11.46 20.63 8.56
N ILE A 327 11.22 19.37 8.91
CA ILE A 327 9.85 18.87 9.08
C ILE A 327 9.51 19.07 10.56
N GLN A 328 8.55 19.95 10.84
CA GLN A 328 8.02 20.11 12.19
C GLN A 328 6.86 19.13 12.40
N PRO A 329 6.85 18.33 13.47
CA PRO A 329 5.66 17.56 13.84
C PRO A 329 4.48 18.49 14.12
N PRO A 330 3.24 17.97 14.08
CA PRO A 330 2.04 18.79 14.23
C PRO A 330 1.86 19.45 15.60
N SER A 331 2.69 19.12 16.60
CA SER A 331 2.68 19.76 17.92
C SER A 331 3.13 21.23 17.92
N ALA A 332 3.63 21.75 16.80
CA ALA A 332 4.05 23.15 16.65
C ALA A 332 3.06 24.04 15.86
N ILE A 333 1.93 23.51 15.36
CA ILE A 333 1.02 24.23 14.42
C ILE A 333 -0.46 24.21 14.88
N LEU A 334 -0.75 23.85 16.13
CA LEU A 334 -2.08 24.06 16.73
C LEU A 334 -2.10 25.26 17.67
#